data_AF-A0A813NAX4-F1
#
_entry.id   AF-A0A813NAX4-F1
#
_cell.length_a   1.000
_cell.length_b   1.000
_cell.length_c   1.000
_cell.angle_alpha   90.00
_cell.angle_beta   90.00
_cell.angle_gamma   90.00
#
_symmetry.space_group_name_H-M   'P 1'
#
loop_
_entity.id
_entity.type
_entity.pdbx_description
1 polymer ?
#
loop_
_entity_poly.entity_id
_entity_poly.type
_entity_poly.pdbx_seq_one_letter_code
_entity_poly.pdbx_strand_id
1 'polypeptide(L)'
;MTSISIDDDCQILDDKHDEEKCSDNDTDKSITSSTSDSSNECPFNAEISSKLSTAFAKATGIDIEFAIQLLKDHGWNIDQALKATYEAKEHAQSIISTKENWKKTNEKYLKISSWNTDTTDCDEIELNDLIEQRAETIIEILLREKPDVILLQQVGTVALTLIITYLSSLYDDESVQIDSPNNCNYVSIFTRKSLIKKKNVSIISNEDNWKMLKIEVEYKDSLKLDLFNAVIDENTSSFCFEQINETNPDHIVISGISSKISENAWDFNMCDLIDLWEKTGKQPEVTYTYDPELNSNINGNEKPERYDRLFYRTSTSLNDQFKPIHMELEGIQHIKTSDRIFPSTHWAIQGYFDIDS
;
A
#
# COMPACT_ATOMS: atom_id res chain seq x y z
N MET A 1 -33.47 47.53 -32.00
CA MET A 1 -34.38 47.93 -33.10
C MET A 1 -34.10 47.03 -34.30
N THR A 2 -35.11 46.85 -35.16
CA THR A 2 -35.20 45.85 -36.23
C THR A 2 -34.26 46.11 -37.41
N SER A 3 -33.70 45.03 -37.97
CA SER A 3 -33.59 44.84 -39.43
C SER A 3 -33.25 43.39 -39.78
N ILE A 4 -34.04 42.79 -40.68
CA ILE A 4 -33.84 41.47 -41.28
C ILE A 4 -33.15 41.66 -42.63
N SER A 5 -32.27 40.75 -43.03
CA SER A 5 -32.10 40.37 -44.45
C SER A 5 -31.85 38.86 -44.56
N ILE A 6 -32.22 38.31 -45.71
CA ILE A 6 -32.46 36.90 -46.00
C ILE A 6 -31.96 36.64 -47.44
N ASP A 7 -31.55 35.41 -47.73
CA ASP A 7 -31.22 34.83 -49.06
C ASP A 7 -29.98 35.42 -49.80
N ASP A 8 -29.31 34.74 -50.75
CA ASP A 8 -29.68 33.59 -51.61
C ASP A 8 -28.56 32.52 -51.76
N ASP A 9 -29.02 31.28 -51.96
CA ASP A 9 -28.52 30.16 -52.80
C ASP A 9 -27.07 30.07 -53.33
N CYS A 10 -26.52 28.85 -53.27
CA CYS A 10 -26.31 28.07 -54.51
C CYS A 10 -26.29 26.54 -54.25
N GLN A 11 -27.04 25.78 -55.05
CA GLN A 11 -27.26 24.34 -54.92
C GLN A 11 -26.36 23.49 -55.84
N ILE A 12 -26.06 22.26 -55.38
CA ILE A 12 -26.13 20.95 -56.09
C ILE A 12 -25.53 20.82 -57.51
N LEU A 13 -24.71 19.77 -57.71
CA LEU A 13 -24.77 18.71 -58.75
C LEU A 13 -23.47 17.88 -58.61
N ASP A 14 -23.40 16.61 -58.17
CA ASP A 14 -24.12 15.36 -58.48
C ASP A 14 -23.56 14.58 -59.71
N ASP A 15 -23.70 13.25 -59.68
CA ASP A 15 -23.26 12.21 -60.64
C ASP A 15 -21.74 11.83 -60.69
N LYS A 16 -21.32 10.56 -60.44
CA LYS A 16 -21.58 9.23 -61.10
C LYS A 16 -20.77 9.06 -62.41
N HIS A 17 -20.29 7.89 -62.86
CA HIS A 17 -20.51 6.48 -62.46
C HIS A 17 -19.32 5.56 -62.88
N ASP A 18 -19.59 4.25 -63.03
CA ASP A 18 -18.79 3.16 -63.64
C ASP A 18 -17.58 2.62 -62.82
N GLU A 19 -17.59 1.44 -62.18
CA GLU A 19 -18.09 0.05 -62.44
C GLU A 19 -17.09 -0.92 -63.11
N GLU A 20 -17.28 -2.22 -62.76
CA GLU A 20 -16.71 -3.45 -63.33
C GLU A 20 -15.29 -3.92 -62.88
N LYS A 21 -15.02 -5.22 -62.58
CA LYS A 21 -15.87 -6.38 -62.16
C LYS A 21 -15.00 -7.57 -61.71
N CYS A 22 -15.65 -8.70 -61.38
CA CYS A 22 -15.17 -10.05 -60.95
C CYS A 22 -14.98 -10.19 -59.43
N SER A 23 -15.87 -10.85 -58.66
CA SER A 23 -16.44 -12.22 -58.75
C SER A 23 -15.41 -13.31 -58.36
N ASP A 24 -15.70 -14.33 -57.55
CA ASP A 24 -17.00 -14.95 -57.17
C ASP A 24 -17.03 -15.45 -55.70
N ASN A 25 -18.24 -15.47 -55.10
CA ASN A 25 -18.89 -16.48 -54.22
C ASN A 25 -18.01 -17.33 -53.25
N ASP A 26 -18.37 -17.60 -51.99
CA ASP A 26 -19.58 -17.45 -51.16
C ASP A 26 -19.13 -17.59 -49.66
N THR A 27 -19.91 -17.47 -48.57
CA THR A 27 -21.38 -17.53 -48.33
C THR A 27 -21.79 -16.71 -47.09
N ASP A 28 -23.09 -16.44 -46.97
CA ASP A 28 -23.87 -16.10 -45.75
C ASP A 28 -23.71 -17.12 -44.59
N LYS A 29 -24.06 -16.90 -43.31
CA LYS A 29 -24.57 -15.80 -42.44
C LYS A 29 -24.31 -16.29 -40.98
N SER A 30 -24.27 -15.52 -39.89
CA SER A 30 -25.14 -14.42 -39.46
C SER A 30 -24.51 -13.60 -38.33
N ILE A 31 -24.97 -12.37 -38.13
CA ILE A 31 -24.62 -11.52 -36.98
C ILE A 31 -25.50 -11.87 -35.77
N THR A 32 -24.88 -12.11 -34.61
CA THR A 32 -25.51 -11.93 -33.29
C THR A 32 -24.51 -11.27 -32.35
N SER A 33 -24.85 -10.08 -31.85
CA SER A 33 -24.10 -9.37 -30.82
C SER A 33 -24.45 -9.91 -29.42
N SER A 34 -23.44 -10.34 -28.65
CA SER A 34 -23.55 -10.44 -27.19
C SER A 34 -22.18 -10.62 -26.53
N THR A 35 -21.91 -9.77 -25.53
CA THR A 35 -21.05 -10.00 -24.34
C THR A 35 -19.69 -10.67 -24.55
N SER A 36 -18.64 -9.85 -24.64
CA SER A 36 -17.26 -10.26 -24.36
C SER A 36 -16.97 -10.14 -22.86
N ASP A 37 -17.24 -11.21 -22.11
CA ASP A 37 -16.79 -11.32 -20.71
C ASP A 37 -15.27 -11.53 -20.68
N SER A 38 -14.53 -10.61 -20.08
CA SER A 38 -13.09 -10.73 -19.85
C SER A 38 -12.82 -11.53 -18.56
N SER A 39 -12.73 -12.86 -18.70
CA SER A 39 -12.54 -13.74 -17.54
C SER A 39 -11.08 -13.79 -17.06
N ASN A 40 -10.82 -13.31 -15.85
CA ASN A 40 -9.61 -13.60 -15.06
C ASN A 40 -9.59 -15.07 -14.54
N GLU A 41 -10.25 -15.99 -15.24
CA GLU A 41 -10.24 -17.41 -14.91
C GLU A 41 -8.92 -18.03 -15.38
N CYS A 42 -8.39 -18.97 -14.59
CA CYS A 42 -7.19 -19.71 -14.99
C CYS A 42 -7.49 -20.49 -16.28
N PRO A 43 -6.73 -20.28 -17.38
CA PRO A 43 -6.95 -20.99 -18.65
C PRO A 43 -6.55 -22.47 -18.58
N PHE A 44 -6.01 -22.92 -17.43
CA PHE A 44 -5.55 -24.26 -17.18
C PHE A 44 -6.45 -24.99 -16.16
N ASN A 45 -6.51 -26.31 -16.26
CA ASN A 45 -7.18 -27.12 -15.23
C ASN A 45 -6.40 -27.05 -13.90
N ALA A 46 -7.10 -27.25 -12.79
CA ALA A 46 -6.57 -27.08 -11.43
C ALA A 46 -5.27 -27.85 -11.13
N GLU A 47 -5.04 -29.01 -11.76
CA GLU A 47 -3.80 -29.78 -11.60
C GLU A 47 -2.62 -29.07 -12.28
N ILE A 48 -2.83 -28.53 -13.48
CA ILE A 48 -1.83 -27.74 -14.20
C ILE A 48 -1.59 -26.41 -13.49
N SER A 49 -2.66 -25.71 -13.06
CA SER A 49 -2.56 -24.45 -12.30
C SER A 49 -1.73 -24.63 -11.03
N SER A 50 -2.04 -25.65 -10.23
CA SER A 50 -1.32 -25.97 -8.99
C SER A 50 0.16 -26.29 -9.24
N LYS A 51 0.46 -27.13 -10.24
CA LYS A 51 1.84 -27.45 -10.62
C LYS A 51 2.60 -26.23 -11.12
N LEU A 52 1.95 -25.38 -11.92
CA LEU A 52 2.56 -24.17 -12.46
C LEU A 52 2.89 -23.16 -11.36
N SER A 53 1.93 -22.85 -10.48
CA SER A 53 2.17 -21.92 -9.37
C SER A 53 3.22 -22.46 -8.39
N THR A 54 3.23 -23.76 -8.11
CA THR A 54 4.29 -24.40 -7.30
C THR A 54 5.66 -24.28 -7.97
N ALA A 55 5.74 -24.49 -9.29
CA ALA A 55 6.99 -24.38 -10.05
C ALA A 55 7.46 -22.93 -10.13
N PHE A 56 6.55 -21.98 -10.32
CA PHE A 56 6.81 -20.54 -10.34
C PHE A 56 7.33 -20.05 -8.99
N ALA A 57 6.62 -20.35 -7.89
CA ALA A 57 7.03 -20.05 -6.51
C ALA A 57 8.45 -20.57 -6.23
N LYS A 58 8.73 -21.81 -6.63
CA LYS A 58 10.04 -22.44 -6.46
C LYS A 58 11.15 -21.81 -7.33
N ALA A 59 10.84 -21.42 -8.57
CA ALA A 59 11.81 -20.83 -9.50
C ALA A 59 12.18 -19.39 -9.11
N THR A 60 11.20 -18.62 -8.65
CA THR A 60 11.38 -17.24 -8.21
C THR A 60 11.81 -17.12 -6.75
N GLY A 61 11.49 -18.09 -5.90
CA GLY A 61 11.74 -18.05 -4.46
C GLY A 61 10.79 -17.11 -3.71
N ILE A 62 9.53 -17.03 -4.15
CA ILE A 62 8.41 -16.36 -3.46
C ILE A 62 7.45 -17.44 -2.92
N ASP A 63 6.50 -17.10 -2.05
CA ASP A 63 5.54 -18.09 -1.55
C ASP A 63 4.50 -18.51 -2.61
N ILE A 64 3.73 -19.56 -2.30
CA ILE A 64 2.84 -20.19 -3.27
C ILE A 64 1.51 -19.44 -3.48
N GLU A 65 0.97 -18.77 -2.45
CA GLU A 65 -0.29 -18.04 -2.56
C GLU A 65 -0.07 -16.77 -3.38
N PHE A 66 1.05 -16.12 -3.13
CA PHE A 66 1.57 -14.98 -3.87
C PHE A 66 1.98 -15.33 -5.30
N ALA A 67 2.61 -16.50 -5.54
CA ALA A 67 2.85 -16.98 -6.91
C ALA A 67 1.56 -17.28 -7.67
N ILE A 68 0.51 -17.78 -7.00
CA ILE A 68 -0.82 -17.92 -7.60
C ILE A 68 -1.37 -16.53 -7.97
N GLN A 69 -1.25 -15.54 -7.09
CA GLN A 69 -1.79 -14.22 -7.33
C GLN A 69 -1.06 -13.50 -8.47
N LEU A 70 0.28 -13.43 -8.42
CA LEU A 70 1.08 -12.81 -9.47
C LEU A 70 0.86 -13.44 -10.85
N LEU A 71 0.63 -14.76 -10.91
CA LEU A 71 0.24 -15.42 -12.15
C LEU A 71 -1.15 -15.00 -12.62
N LYS A 72 -2.15 -14.84 -11.75
CA LYS A 72 -3.47 -14.31 -12.16
C LYS A 72 -3.36 -12.88 -12.69
N ASP A 73 -2.65 -12.01 -11.99
CA ASP A 73 -2.52 -10.58 -12.31
C ASP A 73 -1.89 -10.36 -13.70
N HIS A 74 -1.05 -11.30 -14.13
CA HIS A 74 -0.43 -11.34 -15.47
C HIS A 74 -1.16 -12.27 -16.45
N GLY A 75 -2.45 -12.59 -16.24
CA GLY A 75 -3.24 -13.40 -17.18
C GLY A 75 -2.68 -14.83 -17.40
N TRP A 76 -2.02 -15.38 -16.38
CA TRP A 76 -1.25 -16.62 -16.39
C TRP A 76 -0.06 -16.65 -17.36
N ASN A 77 0.42 -15.47 -17.79
CA ASN A 77 1.62 -15.32 -18.59
C ASN A 77 2.88 -15.42 -17.73
N ILE A 78 3.52 -16.60 -17.81
CA ILE A 78 4.73 -16.95 -17.05
C ILE A 78 5.88 -15.97 -17.35
N ASP A 79 6.08 -15.59 -18.61
CA ASP A 79 7.23 -14.76 -19.00
C ASP A 79 7.07 -13.31 -18.48
N GLN A 80 5.85 -12.77 -18.49
CA GLN A 80 5.56 -11.46 -17.90
C GLN A 80 5.68 -11.49 -16.37
N ALA A 81 5.10 -12.47 -15.69
CA ALA A 81 5.21 -12.61 -14.24
C ALA A 81 6.66 -12.85 -13.79
N LEU A 82 7.45 -13.66 -14.52
CA LEU A 82 8.87 -13.85 -14.26
C LEU A 82 9.66 -12.56 -14.49
N LYS A 83 9.39 -11.82 -15.59
CA LYS A 83 10.02 -10.54 -15.89
C LYS A 83 9.79 -9.54 -14.74
N ALA A 84 8.54 -9.33 -14.34
CA ALA A 84 8.20 -8.47 -13.19
C ALA A 84 8.94 -8.91 -11.91
N THR A 85 8.96 -10.23 -11.62
CA THR A 85 9.65 -10.75 -10.43
C THR A 85 11.18 -10.54 -10.47
N TYR A 86 11.81 -10.69 -11.64
CA TYR A 86 13.26 -10.56 -11.78
C TYR A 86 13.72 -9.11 -11.92
N GLU A 87 12.99 -8.25 -12.63
CA GLU A 87 13.26 -6.80 -12.69
C GLU A 87 13.13 -6.20 -11.28
N ALA A 88 12.10 -6.59 -10.52
CA ALA A 88 11.99 -6.29 -9.10
C ALA A 88 13.23 -6.74 -8.31
N LYS A 89 13.69 -7.98 -8.49
CA LYS A 89 14.86 -8.50 -7.77
C LYS A 89 16.20 -7.90 -8.20
N GLU A 90 16.36 -7.49 -9.46
CA GLU A 90 17.57 -6.84 -9.94
C GLU A 90 17.64 -5.38 -9.49
N HIS A 91 16.54 -4.63 -9.58
CA HIS A 91 16.46 -3.28 -9.03
C HIS A 91 16.67 -3.30 -7.51
N ALA A 92 16.05 -4.25 -6.78
CA ALA A 92 16.34 -4.51 -5.36
C ALA A 92 17.83 -4.74 -5.12
N GLN A 93 18.46 -5.64 -5.89
CA GLN A 93 19.88 -5.95 -5.78
C GLN A 93 20.78 -4.75 -6.10
N SER A 94 20.39 -3.86 -7.01
CA SER A 94 21.12 -2.63 -7.29
C SER A 94 21.12 -1.68 -6.08
N ILE A 95 19.96 -1.44 -5.44
CA ILE A 95 19.85 -0.62 -4.23
C ILE A 95 20.57 -1.29 -3.05
N ILE A 96 20.44 -2.62 -2.95
CA ILE A 96 21.10 -3.48 -1.97
C ILE A 96 22.61 -3.55 -2.18
N SER A 97 23.16 -3.26 -3.36
CA SER A 97 24.62 -3.24 -3.60
C SER A 97 25.34 -2.17 -2.76
N THR A 98 24.60 -1.15 -2.31
CA THR A 98 24.99 -0.17 -1.28
C THR A 98 25.11 -0.77 0.15
N LYS A 99 25.05 -2.10 0.29
CA LYS A 99 24.99 -2.87 1.56
C LYS A 99 26.07 -2.54 2.59
N GLU A 100 27.24 -2.07 2.18
CA GLU A 100 28.31 -1.70 3.11
C GLU A 100 27.90 -0.53 4.04
N ASN A 101 26.98 0.34 3.60
CA ASN A 101 26.37 1.39 4.44
C ASN A 101 25.12 0.94 5.22
N TRP A 102 24.71 -0.34 5.15
CA TRP A 102 23.58 -0.86 5.94
C TRP A 102 23.98 -1.28 7.36
N LYS A 103 25.26 -1.64 7.56
CA LYS A 103 25.80 -2.06 8.87
C LYS A 103 26.09 -0.91 9.86
N LYS A 104 25.79 0.33 9.49
CA LYS A 104 25.84 1.52 10.35
C LYS A 104 24.44 2.13 10.46
N THR A 105 23.48 1.38 10.97
CA THR A 105 22.27 2.00 11.55
C THR A 105 22.64 2.69 12.85
N ASN A 106 21.95 3.78 13.16
CA ASN A 106 22.15 4.50 14.42
C ASN A 106 21.47 3.68 15.53
N GLU A 107 22.22 2.77 16.18
CA GLU A 107 21.69 1.74 17.10
C GLU A 107 20.90 2.30 18.31
N LYS A 108 20.95 3.61 18.53
CA LYS A 108 20.32 4.33 19.63
C LYS A 108 18.79 4.32 19.62
N TYR A 109 18.16 4.31 18.45
CA TYR A 109 16.71 4.54 18.32
C TYR A 109 15.98 3.36 17.70
N LEU A 110 14.77 3.09 18.19
CA LEU A 110 13.76 2.34 17.45
C LEU A 110 13.08 3.30 16.47
N LYS A 111 13.21 3.03 15.17
CA LYS A 111 12.55 3.80 14.10
C LYS A 111 11.33 3.04 13.57
N ILE A 112 10.18 3.71 13.53
CA ILE A 112 8.92 3.17 13.02
C ILE A 112 8.50 3.99 11.82
N SER A 113 8.14 3.34 10.71
CA SER A 113 7.50 3.97 9.55
C SER A 113 6.04 3.57 9.51
N SER A 114 5.09 4.51 9.46
CA SER A 114 3.66 4.21 9.20
C SER A 114 3.21 4.95 7.94
N TRP A 115 2.60 4.25 6.98
CA TRP A 115 2.25 4.86 5.70
C TRP A 115 1.03 4.19 5.03
N ASN A 116 -0.03 4.97 4.86
CA ASN A 116 -1.07 4.65 3.91
C ASN A 116 -0.53 4.87 2.49
N THR A 117 -0.35 3.78 1.74
CA THR A 117 0.30 3.84 0.43
C THR A 117 -0.64 4.27 -0.68
N ASP A 118 -1.96 4.15 -0.49
CA ASP A 118 -2.99 4.44 -1.49
C ASP A 118 -2.71 3.82 -2.87
N THR A 119 -2.09 2.63 -2.87
CA THR A 119 -1.62 1.93 -4.08
C THR A 119 -2.65 0.90 -4.58
N THR A 120 -3.92 1.09 -4.23
CA THR A 120 -5.00 0.14 -4.52
C THR A 120 -5.17 -0.02 -6.03
N ASP A 121 -5.06 -1.25 -6.51
CA ASP A 121 -5.04 -1.67 -7.92
C ASP A 121 -6.43 -2.06 -8.45
N CYS A 122 -7.44 -1.32 -7.99
CA CYS A 122 -8.84 -1.50 -8.34
C CYS A 122 -9.15 -0.91 -9.73
N ASP A 123 -9.11 -1.78 -10.74
CA ASP A 123 -9.92 -1.78 -11.98
C ASP A 123 -9.30 -1.40 -13.35
N GLU A 124 -8.04 -0.94 -13.46
CA GLU A 124 -7.46 -0.61 -14.78
C GLU A 124 -6.01 -1.10 -15.00
N ILE A 125 -5.79 -1.90 -16.07
CA ILE A 125 -4.46 -2.41 -16.47
C ILE A 125 -3.49 -1.27 -16.79
N GLU A 126 -3.98 -0.15 -17.35
CA GLU A 126 -3.16 1.03 -17.66
C GLU A 126 -2.67 1.76 -16.40
N LEU A 127 -3.26 1.48 -15.22
CA LEU A 127 -2.85 2.05 -13.94
C LEU A 127 -1.69 1.27 -13.28
N ASN A 128 -1.45 0.01 -13.69
CA ASN A 128 -0.41 -0.84 -13.08
C ASN A 128 0.99 -0.22 -13.21
N ASP A 129 1.38 0.26 -14.39
CA ASP A 129 2.66 0.95 -14.60
C ASP A 129 2.88 2.08 -13.58
N LEU A 130 1.83 2.84 -13.25
CA LEU A 130 1.91 3.93 -12.27
C LEU A 130 1.99 3.42 -10.83
N ILE A 131 1.24 2.36 -10.50
CA ILE A 131 1.28 1.70 -9.20
C ILE A 131 2.66 1.10 -8.94
N GLU A 132 3.29 0.48 -9.95
CA GLU A 132 4.66 -0.02 -9.87
C GLU A 132 5.65 1.12 -9.59
N GLN A 133 5.62 2.22 -10.36
CA GLN A 133 6.51 3.38 -10.15
C GLN A 133 6.34 4.03 -8.77
N ARG A 134 5.11 4.06 -8.24
CA ARG A 134 4.82 4.51 -6.86
C ARG A 134 5.40 3.53 -5.84
N ALA A 135 5.19 2.22 -6.02
CA ALA A 135 5.72 1.17 -5.16
C ALA A 135 7.27 1.15 -5.14
N GLU A 136 7.93 1.29 -6.29
CA GLU A 136 9.38 1.44 -6.39
C GLU A 136 9.88 2.65 -5.58
N THR A 137 9.20 3.80 -5.69
CA THR A 137 9.56 5.00 -4.92
C THR A 137 9.35 4.79 -3.41
N ILE A 138 8.27 4.10 -3.01
CA ILE A 138 8.03 3.68 -1.61
C ILE A 138 9.18 2.77 -1.12
N ILE A 139 9.57 1.78 -1.91
CA ILE A 139 10.65 0.84 -1.59
C ILE A 139 12.00 1.57 -1.43
N GLU A 140 12.31 2.50 -2.33
CA GLU A 140 13.53 3.31 -2.24
C GLU A 140 13.58 4.14 -0.96
N ILE A 141 12.45 4.73 -0.54
CA ILE A 141 12.33 5.45 0.73
C ILE A 141 12.56 4.49 1.90
N LEU A 142 11.88 3.35 1.94
CA LEU A 142 12.03 2.37 3.02
C LEU A 142 13.46 1.80 3.11
N LEU A 143 14.13 1.60 1.96
CA LEU A 143 15.54 1.18 1.90
C LEU A 143 16.52 2.30 2.28
N ARG A 144 16.21 3.56 2.02
CA ARG A 144 16.99 4.72 2.46
C ARG A 144 16.85 4.93 3.97
N GLU A 145 15.60 4.98 4.45
CA GLU A 145 15.21 5.36 5.80
C GLU A 145 15.45 4.28 6.84
N LYS A 146 15.53 3.02 6.41
CA LYS A 146 15.95 1.88 7.24
C LYS A 146 15.16 1.74 8.56
N PRO A 147 13.82 1.90 8.59
CA PRO A 147 13.03 1.71 9.81
C PRO A 147 13.21 0.28 10.36
N ASP A 148 12.95 0.10 11.65
CA ASP A 148 12.98 -1.21 12.31
C ASP A 148 11.63 -1.92 12.16
N VAL A 149 10.54 -1.14 12.14
CA VAL A 149 9.17 -1.60 11.86
C VAL A 149 8.55 -0.72 10.76
N ILE A 150 7.84 -1.34 9.82
CA ILE A 150 7.06 -0.66 8.79
C ILE A 150 5.60 -1.10 8.93
N LEU A 151 4.69 -0.14 9.01
CA LEU A 151 3.24 -0.33 9.11
C LEU A 151 2.63 0.26 7.84
N LEU A 152 2.18 -0.57 6.90
CA LEU A 152 1.58 -0.09 5.64
C LEU A 152 0.07 -0.27 5.64
N GLN A 153 -0.66 0.72 5.14
CA GLN A 153 -2.11 0.70 5.00
C GLN A 153 -2.55 0.89 3.54
N GLN A 154 -3.72 0.35 3.20
CA GLN A 154 -4.32 0.41 1.85
C GLN A 154 -3.32 0.09 0.72
N VAL A 155 -2.55 -0.98 0.91
CA VAL A 155 -1.59 -1.46 -0.10
C VAL A 155 -2.35 -2.31 -1.11
N GLY A 156 -2.21 -2.00 -2.40
CA GLY A 156 -2.71 -2.85 -3.48
C GLY A 156 -1.88 -4.12 -3.67
N THR A 157 -2.38 -5.08 -4.44
CA THR A 157 -1.78 -6.40 -4.65
C THR A 157 -0.43 -6.29 -5.38
N VAL A 158 -0.38 -5.54 -6.48
CA VAL A 158 0.84 -5.27 -7.27
C VAL A 158 1.90 -4.56 -6.42
N ALA A 159 1.51 -3.51 -5.70
CA ALA A 159 2.44 -2.75 -4.87
C ALA A 159 2.97 -3.56 -3.68
N LEU A 160 2.11 -4.29 -2.98
CA LEU A 160 2.51 -5.20 -1.90
C LEU A 160 3.49 -6.26 -2.43
N THR A 161 3.26 -6.74 -3.66
CA THR A 161 4.12 -7.74 -4.31
C THR A 161 5.55 -7.24 -4.49
N LEU A 162 5.70 -6.02 -5.04
CA LEU A 162 7.02 -5.41 -5.16
C LEU A 162 7.65 -5.18 -3.78
N ILE A 163 6.90 -4.62 -2.83
CA ILE A 163 7.42 -4.30 -1.49
C ILE A 163 7.95 -5.55 -0.77
N ILE A 164 7.17 -6.65 -0.72
CA ILE A 164 7.63 -7.92 -0.14
C ILE A 164 8.86 -8.43 -0.88
N THR A 165 8.82 -8.45 -2.21
CA THR A 165 9.93 -8.98 -3.04
C THR A 165 11.27 -8.29 -2.74
N TYR A 166 11.28 -6.96 -2.69
CA TYR A 166 12.49 -6.17 -2.44
C TYR A 166 12.93 -6.23 -0.96
N LEU A 167 11.99 -6.16 -0.01
CA LEU A 167 12.30 -6.06 1.42
C LEU A 167 12.57 -7.42 2.09
N SER A 168 12.15 -8.54 1.49
CA SER A 168 12.26 -9.92 2.01
C SER A 168 13.65 -10.32 2.54
N SER A 169 14.73 -9.75 2.00
CA SER A 169 16.09 -10.06 2.46
C SER A 169 16.52 -9.34 3.75
N LEU A 170 15.70 -8.40 4.23
CA LEU A 170 15.98 -7.48 5.34
C LEU A 170 14.88 -7.49 6.41
N TYR A 171 13.63 -7.76 6.00
CA TYR A 171 12.44 -7.75 6.85
C TYR A 171 11.70 -9.09 6.80
N ASP A 172 11.10 -9.48 7.93
CA ASP A 172 9.98 -10.44 7.99
C ASP A 172 8.68 -9.65 7.91
N ASP A 173 7.80 -10.03 7.02
CA ASP A 173 6.47 -9.44 6.84
C ASP A 173 5.36 -10.33 7.42
N GLU A 174 4.20 -9.71 7.60
CA GLU A 174 2.86 -10.31 7.69
C GLU A 174 1.90 -9.33 7.04
N SER A 175 0.89 -9.83 6.33
CA SER A 175 -0.13 -9.02 5.66
C SER A 175 -1.51 -9.62 5.85
N VAL A 176 -2.52 -8.77 6.02
CA VAL A 176 -3.93 -9.20 6.03
C VAL A 176 -4.75 -8.36 5.06
N GLN A 177 -5.56 -9.06 4.27
CA GLN A 177 -6.52 -8.49 3.33
C GLN A 177 -7.68 -7.85 4.10
N ILE A 178 -7.86 -6.55 3.93
CA ILE A 178 -8.95 -5.78 4.54
C ILE A 178 -10.12 -5.65 3.57
N ASP A 179 -11.33 -5.61 4.12
CA ASP A 179 -12.54 -5.56 3.32
C ASP A 179 -12.60 -4.28 2.49
N SER A 180 -12.70 -4.47 1.18
CA SER A 180 -12.77 -3.43 0.16
C SER A 180 -13.64 -3.96 -0.99
N PRO A 181 -14.34 -3.12 -1.76
CA PRO A 181 -15.29 -3.58 -2.78
C PRO A 181 -14.72 -4.62 -3.76
N ASN A 182 -13.42 -4.50 -4.07
CA ASN A 182 -12.73 -5.33 -5.06
C ASN A 182 -11.70 -6.29 -4.42
N ASN A 183 -11.61 -6.34 -3.08
CA ASN A 183 -10.71 -7.24 -2.32
C ASN A 183 -9.20 -7.11 -2.61
N CYS A 184 -8.72 -6.01 -3.18
CA CYS A 184 -7.30 -5.83 -3.51
C CYS A 184 -6.45 -5.16 -2.41
N ASN A 185 -7.07 -4.81 -1.26
CA ASN A 185 -6.44 -3.94 -0.26
C ASN A 185 -5.92 -4.71 0.96
N TYR A 186 -4.71 -4.36 1.41
CA TYR A 186 -4.03 -4.98 2.55
C TYR A 186 -3.59 -3.96 3.61
N VAL A 187 -3.50 -4.42 4.86
CA VAL A 187 -2.62 -3.82 5.87
C VAL A 187 -1.49 -4.79 6.20
N SER A 188 -0.28 -4.28 6.31
CA SER A 188 0.95 -5.09 6.41
C SER A 188 1.89 -4.56 7.49
N ILE A 189 2.56 -5.47 8.20
CA ILE A 189 3.61 -5.11 9.17
C ILE A 189 4.90 -5.82 8.77
N PHE A 190 5.95 -5.04 8.52
CA PHE A 190 7.30 -5.53 8.27
C PHE A 190 8.18 -5.27 9.48
N THR A 191 9.02 -6.25 9.84
CA THR A 191 9.89 -6.20 11.02
C THR A 191 11.32 -6.57 10.64
N ARG A 192 12.30 -5.77 11.06
CA ARG A 192 13.70 -5.93 10.66
C ARG A 192 14.31 -7.20 11.24
N LYS A 193 14.64 -8.17 10.36
CA LYS A 193 15.19 -9.50 10.70
C LYS A 193 16.41 -9.49 11.62
N SER A 194 17.24 -8.46 11.54
CA SER A 194 18.46 -8.35 12.34
C SER A 194 18.25 -7.81 13.75
N LEU A 195 17.07 -7.26 14.09
CA LEU A 195 16.79 -6.62 15.37
C LEU A 195 15.49 -7.12 16.04
N ILE A 196 14.57 -7.71 15.28
CA ILE A 196 13.24 -8.09 15.75
C ILE A 196 13.02 -9.58 15.56
N LYS A 197 12.56 -10.23 16.63
CA LYS A 197 12.14 -11.63 16.65
C LYS A 197 10.63 -11.72 16.80
N LYS A 198 9.93 -12.02 15.70
CA LYS A 198 8.49 -12.31 15.66
C LYS A 198 8.14 -13.49 16.60
N LYS A 199 7.06 -13.36 17.37
CA LYS A 199 6.62 -14.35 18.37
C LYS A 199 5.24 -14.92 18.05
N ASN A 200 4.27 -14.04 17.88
CA ASN A 200 2.88 -14.38 17.61
C ASN A 200 2.31 -13.38 16.60
N VAL A 201 1.36 -13.85 15.79
CA VAL A 201 0.65 -13.07 14.77
C VAL A 201 -0.83 -13.31 15.00
N SER A 202 -1.65 -12.26 14.96
CA SER A 202 -3.08 -12.38 15.17
C SER A 202 -3.82 -11.39 14.28
N ILE A 203 -4.83 -11.91 13.58
CA ILE A 203 -5.81 -11.11 12.86
C ILE A 203 -7.00 -10.95 13.79
N ILE A 204 -7.32 -9.71 14.12
CA ILE A 204 -8.44 -9.35 15.00
C ILE A 204 -9.58 -8.84 14.12
N SER A 205 -10.79 -9.34 14.32
CA SER A 205 -11.95 -8.99 13.50
C SER A 205 -13.21 -8.72 14.32
N ASN A 206 -14.07 -7.83 13.82
CA ASN A 206 -15.40 -7.56 14.37
C ASN A 206 -16.49 -8.38 13.65
N GLU A 207 -17.76 -8.18 14.01
CA GLU A 207 -18.91 -8.84 13.38
C GLU A 207 -19.10 -8.47 11.90
N ASP A 208 -18.69 -7.27 11.49
CA ASP A 208 -18.73 -6.77 10.10
C ASP A 208 -17.49 -7.16 9.27
N ASN A 209 -16.66 -8.09 9.74
CA ASN A 209 -15.45 -8.59 9.07
C ASN A 209 -14.35 -7.52 8.79
N TRP A 210 -14.43 -6.35 9.43
CA TRP A 210 -13.30 -5.44 9.57
C TRP A 210 -12.12 -6.16 10.24
N LYS A 211 -10.88 -5.81 9.87
CA LYS A 211 -9.66 -6.51 10.33
C LYS A 211 -8.57 -5.54 10.76
N MET A 212 -7.85 -5.94 11.80
CA MET A 212 -6.60 -5.35 12.27
C MET A 212 -5.53 -6.43 12.41
N LEU A 213 -4.29 -6.09 12.05
CA LEU A 213 -3.13 -6.95 12.22
C LEU A 213 -2.43 -6.64 13.54
N LYS A 214 -2.26 -7.66 14.40
CA LYS A 214 -1.40 -7.64 15.59
C LYS A 214 -0.18 -8.54 15.37
N ILE A 215 1.01 -8.07 15.72
CA ILE A 215 2.20 -8.92 15.88
C ILE A 215 2.84 -8.68 17.25
N GLU A 216 3.06 -9.76 17.99
CA GLU A 216 3.88 -9.74 19.21
C GLU A 216 5.33 -10.05 18.83
N VAL A 217 6.25 -9.18 19.24
CA VAL A 217 7.66 -9.28 18.89
C VAL A 217 8.59 -9.02 20.07
N GLU A 218 9.85 -9.42 19.92
CA GLU A 218 10.94 -9.08 20.84
C GLU A 218 12.01 -8.29 20.08
N TYR A 219 12.22 -7.03 20.48
CA TYR A 219 13.24 -6.15 19.93
C TYR A 219 14.53 -6.30 20.74
N LYS A 220 15.66 -6.52 20.04
CA LYS A 220 17.01 -6.72 20.60
C LYS A 220 17.04 -7.69 21.80
N ASP A 221 16.36 -8.82 21.66
CA ASP A 221 16.28 -9.94 22.63
C ASP A 221 15.94 -9.52 24.08
N SER A 222 15.22 -8.41 24.27
CA SER A 222 14.99 -7.81 25.60
C SER A 222 13.62 -7.12 25.74
N LEU A 223 13.20 -6.35 24.75
CA LEU A 223 11.99 -5.54 24.83
C LEU A 223 10.83 -6.22 24.11
N LYS A 224 9.71 -6.40 24.80
CA LYS A 224 8.48 -6.98 24.24
C LYS A 224 7.61 -5.88 23.68
N LEU A 225 7.27 -5.98 22.40
CA LEU A 225 6.43 -5.02 21.69
C LEU A 225 5.20 -5.74 21.13
N ASP A 226 4.03 -5.14 21.32
CA ASP A 226 2.81 -5.46 20.58
C ASP A 226 2.63 -4.40 19.48
N LEU A 227 2.79 -4.83 18.23
CA LEU A 227 2.66 -4.00 17.03
C LEU A 227 1.24 -4.14 16.48
N PHE A 228 0.58 -3.01 16.20
CA PHE A 228 -0.74 -2.95 15.59
C PHE A 228 -0.73 -2.15 14.29
N ASN A 229 -1.56 -2.57 13.35
CA ASN A 229 -1.79 -1.85 12.11
C ASN A 229 -3.22 -2.01 11.61
N ALA A 230 -3.90 -0.91 11.33
CA ALA A 230 -5.28 -0.90 10.83
C ALA A 230 -5.64 0.35 10.00
N VAL A 231 -6.72 0.22 9.23
CA VAL A 231 -7.50 1.34 8.69
C VAL A 231 -8.80 1.41 9.48
N ILE A 232 -9.22 2.58 9.98
CA ILE A 232 -10.46 2.71 10.77
C ILE A 232 -11.39 3.83 10.28
N ASP A 233 -12.65 3.68 10.61
CA ASP A 233 -13.74 4.65 10.44
C ASP A 233 -14.48 4.90 11.76
N GLU A 234 -15.51 5.75 11.75
CA GLU A 234 -16.28 6.09 12.95
C GLU A 234 -16.91 4.86 13.64
N ASN A 235 -17.24 3.81 12.88
CA ASN A 235 -17.86 2.58 13.40
C ASN A 235 -16.85 1.62 14.04
N THR A 236 -15.64 1.55 13.49
CA THR A 236 -14.60 0.56 13.85
C THR A 236 -13.58 1.10 14.87
N SER A 237 -13.49 2.43 15.02
CA SER A 237 -12.54 3.09 15.94
C SER A 237 -12.60 2.59 17.39
N SER A 238 -13.78 2.58 18.01
CA SER A 238 -13.97 2.15 19.41
C SER A 238 -13.50 0.70 19.64
N PHE A 239 -13.86 -0.21 18.73
CA PHE A 239 -13.45 -1.61 18.80
C PHE A 239 -11.93 -1.77 18.61
N CYS A 240 -11.34 -1.04 17.66
CA CYS A 240 -9.89 -1.01 17.46
C CYS A 240 -9.15 -0.61 18.74
N PHE A 241 -9.59 0.46 19.42
CA PHE A 241 -8.95 0.93 20.65
C PHE A 241 -9.18 0.00 21.85
N GLU A 242 -10.37 -0.60 21.99
CA GLU A 242 -10.64 -1.65 23.00
C GLU A 242 -9.65 -2.81 22.86
N GLN A 243 -9.48 -3.33 21.64
CA GLN A 243 -8.56 -4.43 21.34
C GLN A 243 -7.08 -4.08 21.58
N ILE A 244 -6.70 -2.81 21.44
CA ILE A 244 -5.34 -2.36 21.80
C ILE A 244 -5.19 -2.25 23.34
N ASN A 245 -6.20 -1.76 24.06
CA ASN A 245 -6.17 -1.64 25.52
C ASN A 245 -6.08 -3.00 26.24
N GLU A 246 -6.71 -4.05 25.70
CA GLU A 246 -6.68 -5.42 26.24
C GLU A 246 -5.28 -6.07 26.20
N THR A 247 -4.28 -5.43 25.59
CA THR A 247 -2.91 -5.95 25.54
C THR A 247 -2.18 -5.93 26.87
N ASN A 248 -1.24 -6.88 27.01
CA ASN A 248 -0.41 -7.04 28.19
C ASN A 248 0.26 -5.71 28.60
N PRO A 249 -0.01 -5.17 29.80
CA PRO A 249 0.55 -3.88 30.23
C PRO A 249 2.08 -3.89 30.37
N ASP A 250 2.70 -5.08 30.48
CA ASP A 250 4.16 -5.20 30.49
C ASP A 250 4.79 -5.13 29.09
N HIS A 251 4.02 -5.08 28.00
CA HIS A 251 4.52 -4.86 26.64
C HIS A 251 4.47 -3.38 26.27
N ILE A 252 5.45 -2.93 25.47
CA ILE A 252 5.34 -1.65 24.75
C ILE A 252 4.32 -1.85 23.63
N VAL A 253 3.40 -0.91 23.43
CA VAL A 253 2.47 -0.94 22.29
C VAL A 253 2.90 0.10 21.27
N ILE A 254 2.86 -0.24 19.99
CA ILE A 254 3.01 0.70 18.87
C ILE A 254 1.90 0.41 17.86
N SER A 255 1.10 1.41 17.52
CA SER A 255 -0.04 1.26 16.61
C SER A 255 -0.01 2.31 15.49
N GLY A 256 0.04 1.84 14.24
CA GLY A 256 -0.10 2.67 13.04
C GLY A 256 -1.54 2.62 12.56
N ILE A 257 -2.22 3.76 12.58
CA ILE A 257 -3.63 3.87 12.22
C ILE A 257 -3.76 4.87 11.07
N SER A 258 -4.45 4.48 9.99
CA SER A 258 -4.92 5.40 8.96
C SER A 258 -6.44 5.53 9.03
N SER A 259 -6.98 6.74 8.92
CA SER A 259 -8.41 6.98 9.09
C SER A 259 -8.87 8.29 8.49
N LYS A 260 -10.07 8.31 7.89
CA LYS A 260 -10.73 9.57 7.47
C LYS A 260 -11.58 10.22 8.58
N ILE A 261 -11.50 9.74 9.83
CA ILE A 261 -12.18 10.35 10.99
C ILE A 261 -11.58 11.73 11.26
N SER A 262 -12.41 12.78 11.22
CA SER A 262 -11.98 14.15 11.56
C SER A 262 -11.47 14.24 13.00
N GLU A 263 -10.49 15.09 13.29
CA GLU A 263 -9.84 15.16 14.60
C GLU A 263 -10.82 15.36 15.79
N ASN A 264 -11.95 16.01 15.56
CA ASN A 264 -13.00 16.24 16.57
C ASN A 264 -13.85 15.01 16.91
N ALA A 265 -13.77 13.94 16.13
CA ALA A 265 -14.57 12.72 16.28
C ALA A 265 -13.79 11.54 16.90
N TRP A 266 -12.49 11.72 17.19
CA TRP A 266 -11.70 10.72 17.93
C TRP A 266 -11.97 10.83 19.44
N ASP A 267 -12.55 9.79 20.05
CA ASP A 267 -12.70 9.73 21.51
C ASP A 267 -11.44 9.16 22.19
N PHE A 268 -10.42 10.01 22.34
CA PHE A 268 -9.17 9.67 23.02
C PHE A 268 -9.34 9.28 24.49
N ASN A 269 -10.47 9.58 25.13
CA ASN A 269 -10.68 9.26 26.55
C ASN A 269 -10.82 7.74 26.81
N MET A 270 -10.98 6.94 25.76
CA MET A 270 -11.12 5.49 25.85
C MET A 270 -9.79 4.72 25.81
N CYS A 271 -8.62 5.36 25.72
CA CYS A 271 -7.36 4.64 25.48
C CYS A 271 -6.13 5.18 26.24
N ASP A 272 -5.32 4.27 26.79
CA ASP A 272 -4.01 4.58 27.41
C ASP A 272 -2.90 4.86 26.37
N LEU A 273 -3.26 4.95 25.08
CA LEU A 273 -2.34 5.30 24.00
C LEU A 273 -2.03 6.80 23.99
N ILE A 274 -0.78 7.09 23.66
CA ILE A 274 -0.25 8.44 23.49
C ILE A 274 -0.02 8.68 22.00
N ASP A 275 -0.59 9.76 21.46
CA ASP A 275 -0.36 10.24 20.10
C ASP A 275 1.07 10.78 19.97
N LEU A 276 1.84 10.25 19.01
CA LEU A 276 3.23 10.62 18.83
C LEU A 276 3.39 12.11 18.48
N TRP A 277 2.59 12.65 17.57
CA TRP A 277 2.67 14.05 17.14
C TRP A 277 2.38 14.99 18.30
N GLU A 278 1.36 14.66 19.10
CA GLU A 278 1.05 15.43 20.31
C GLU A 278 2.19 15.42 21.31
N LYS A 279 2.81 14.25 21.52
CA LYS A 279 3.88 14.06 22.49
C LYS A 279 5.20 14.67 22.06
N THR A 280 5.50 14.71 20.76
CA THR A 280 6.70 15.35 20.18
C THR A 280 6.51 16.86 19.93
N GLY A 281 5.50 17.48 20.56
CA GLY A 281 5.37 18.93 20.67
C GLY A 281 4.45 19.60 19.64
N LYS A 282 3.62 18.84 18.92
CA LYS A 282 2.64 19.37 17.94
C LYS A 282 3.27 20.27 16.87
N GLN A 283 4.40 19.83 16.31
CA GLN A 283 5.15 20.56 15.28
C GLN A 283 4.26 20.81 14.03
N PRO A 284 3.99 22.07 13.66
CA PRO A 284 3.11 22.42 12.54
C PRO A 284 3.51 21.77 11.21
N GLU A 285 4.82 21.75 10.93
CA GLU A 285 5.46 21.20 9.72
C GLU A 285 5.20 19.71 9.46
N VAL A 286 4.71 18.97 10.46
CA VAL A 286 4.43 17.53 10.38
C VAL A 286 3.00 17.20 10.85
N THR A 287 2.09 18.19 10.82
CA THR A 287 0.71 18.03 11.29
C THR A 287 -0.17 17.27 10.30
N TYR A 288 -0.14 17.65 9.02
CA TYR A 288 -1.03 17.10 8.02
C TYR A 288 -0.34 15.95 7.28
N THR A 289 -0.94 14.77 7.35
CA THR A 289 -0.47 13.58 6.62
C THR A 289 -1.21 13.43 5.29
N TYR A 290 -2.33 14.13 5.12
CA TYR A 290 -3.08 14.25 3.88
C TYR A 290 -3.26 15.74 3.60
N ASP A 291 -2.64 16.28 2.55
CA ASP A 291 -2.59 17.72 2.29
C ASP A 291 -2.86 18.04 0.82
N PRO A 292 -4.09 18.45 0.45
CA PRO A 292 -4.45 18.80 -0.93
C PRO A 292 -3.77 20.07 -1.47
N GLU A 293 -3.17 20.90 -0.62
CA GLU A 293 -2.42 22.09 -1.06
C GLU A 293 -0.99 21.73 -1.49
N LEU A 294 -0.43 20.64 -0.94
CA LEU A 294 0.94 20.18 -1.20
C LEU A 294 1.02 18.90 -2.04
N ASN A 295 0.00 18.03 -2.00
CA ASN A 295 -0.01 16.74 -2.68
C ASN A 295 -0.96 16.74 -3.90
N SER A 296 -0.38 16.91 -5.09
CA SER A 296 -1.12 16.92 -6.36
C SER A 296 -1.68 15.56 -6.82
N ASN A 297 -1.51 14.48 -6.05
CA ASN A 297 -2.30 13.27 -6.25
C ASN A 297 -3.75 13.46 -5.77
N ILE A 298 -3.99 14.38 -4.82
CA ILE A 298 -5.31 14.64 -4.27
C ILE A 298 -6.08 15.57 -5.21
N ASN A 299 -7.27 15.13 -5.63
CA ASN A 299 -8.16 15.89 -6.49
C ASN A 299 -9.33 16.46 -5.69
N GLY A 300 -9.50 17.78 -5.68
CA GLY A 300 -10.71 18.44 -5.16
C GLY A 300 -10.44 19.59 -4.21
N ASN A 301 -11.48 19.96 -3.45
CA ASN A 301 -11.45 21.03 -2.45
C ASN A 301 -11.52 20.44 -1.02
N GLU A 302 -10.86 19.30 -0.80
CA GLU A 302 -10.67 18.75 0.55
C GLU A 302 -9.74 19.68 1.36
N LYS A 303 -9.68 19.47 2.68
CA LYS A 303 -8.79 20.24 3.56
C LYS A 303 -7.57 19.41 3.94
N PRO A 304 -6.45 20.04 4.31
CA PRO A 304 -5.37 19.34 5.00
C PRO A 304 -5.87 18.71 6.29
N GLU A 305 -5.62 17.42 6.47
CA GLU A 305 -6.14 16.60 7.57
C GLU A 305 -5.05 15.67 8.13
N ARG A 306 -5.23 15.27 9.39
CA ARG A 306 -4.32 14.37 10.12
C ARG A 306 -4.94 12.97 10.25
N TYR A 307 -5.04 12.34 9.08
CA TYR A 307 -5.66 11.04 8.88
C TYR A 307 -4.81 9.87 9.37
N ASP A 308 -3.49 10.00 9.27
CA ASP A 308 -2.56 8.96 9.71
C ASP A 308 -1.99 9.35 11.07
N ARG A 309 -1.93 8.37 11.98
CA ARG A 309 -1.52 8.58 13.36
C ARG A 309 -0.67 7.40 13.81
N LEU A 310 0.43 7.71 14.49
CA LEU A 310 1.28 6.74 15.16
C LEU A 310 1.07 6.89 16.67
N PHE A 311 0.45 5.88 17.28
CA PHE A 311 0.20 5.82 18.70
C PHE A 311 1.17 4.88 19.40
N TYR A 312 1.44 5.13 20.68
CA TYR A 312 2.25 4.22 21.49
C TYR A 312 1.78 4.14 22.95
N ARG A 313 2.10 3.05 23.65
CA ARG A 313 1.98 2.90 25.11
C ARG A 313 3.29 2.34 25.66
N THR A 314 3.76 2.88 26.79
CA THR A 314 4.94 2.31 27.48
C THR A 314 4.54 1.10 28.32
N SER A 315 5.46 0.15 28.47
CA SER A 315 5.32 -0.94 29.45
C SER A 315 5.26 -0.38 30.88
N THR A 316 4.38 -0.92 31.72
CA THR A 316 4.32 -0.63 33.17
C THR A 316 5.60 -0.98 33.91
N SER A 317 6.40 -1.91 33.38
CA SER A 317 7.67 -2.34 33.98
C SER A 317 8.88 -1.47 33.64
N LEU A 318 8.81 -0.65 32.58
CA LEU A 318 9.97 0.05 32.00
C LEU A 318 10.18 1.48 32.49
N ASN A 319 9.26 2.03 33.30
CA ASN A 319 9.47 3.21 34.16
C ASN A 319 10.37 4.32 33.56
N ASP A 320 9.91 4.92 32.45
CA ASP A 320 10.55 5.96 31.61
C ASP A 320 11.71 5.56 30.66
N GLN A 321 12.02 4.28 30.46
CA GLN A 321 13.08 3.85 29.51
C GLN A 321 12.70 3.97 28.02
N PHE A 322 11.40 4.05 27.71
CA PHE A 322 10.89 4.20 26.33
C PHE A 322 10.34 5.62 26.11
N LYS A 323 11.00 6.42 25.27
CA LYS A 323 10.64 7.85 25.08
C LYS A 323 10.49 8.18 23.58
N PRO A 324 9.36 8.72 23.11
CA PRO A 324 9.33 9.36 21.79
C PRO A 324 10.23 10.60 21.81
N ILE A 325 11.04 10.77 20.77
CA ILE A 325 11.96 11.90 20.65
C ILE A 325 11.68 12.79 19.44
N HIS A 326 11.14 12.21 18.36
CA HIS A 326 10.95 12.92 17.10
C HIS A 326 9.89 12.26 16.23
N MET A 327 9.26 13.08 15.39
CA MET A 327 8.37 12.68 14.32
C MET A 327 8.68 13.57 13.11
N GLU A 328 8.82 12.96 11.95
CA GLU A 328 8.99 13.64 10.65
C GLU A 328 8.10 13.00 9.58
N LEU A 329 7.90 13.69 8.46
CA LEU A 329 7.16 13.19 7.31
C LEU A 329 8.11 12.77 6.17
N GLU A 330 7.75 11.68 5.50
CA GLU A 330 8.49 11.09 4.40
C GLU A 330 7.61 10.81 3.18
N GLY A 331 8.24 10.63 2.01
CA GLY A 331 7.51 10.47 0.74
C GLY A 331 6.97 11.79 0.16
N ILE A 332 7.41 12.93 0.69
CA ILE A 332 7.10 14.29 0.23
C ILE A 332 7.80 14.69 -1.09
N GLN A 333 8.49 13.75 -1.74
CA GLN A 333 9.13 13.92 -3.03
C GLN A 333 8.38 13.15 -4.12
N HIS A 334 8.30 13.72 -5.32
CA HIS A 334 7.67 13.04 -6.46
C HIS A 334 8.39 11.75 -6.87
N ILE A 335 7.66 10.86 -7.53
CA ILE A 335 8.22 9.67 -8.20
C ILE A 335 9.18 10.09 -9.32
N LYS A 336 10.21 9.29 -9.61
CA LYS A 336 11.31 9.66 -10.54
C LYS A 336 10.87 10.08 -11.95
N THR A 337 9.73 9.57 -12.40
CA THR A 337 9.19 9.70 -13.75
C THR A 337 8.26 10.90 -13.94
N SER A 338 7.88 11.60 -12.86
CA SER A 338 6.88 12.68 -12.88
C SER A 338 7.26 13.80 -11.91
N ASP A 339 7.04 15.06 -12.31
CA ASP A 339 7.20 16.24 -11.46
C ASP A 339 5.90 16.64 -10.73
N ARG A 340 4.89 15.76 -10.74
CA ARG A 340 3.53 16.02 -10.20
C ARG A 340 2.93 14.87 -9.41
N ILE A 341 3.53 13.68 -9.44
CA ILE A 341 2.95 12.50 -8.82
C ILE A 341 3.81 12.09 -7.63
N PHE A 342 3.18 11.99 -6.46
CA PHE A 342 3.77 11.51 -5.23
C PHE A 342 3.58 9.99 -5.07
N PRO A 343 4.34 9.33 -4.17
CA PRO A 343 4.23 7.88 -3.99
C PRO A 343 2.86 7.47 -3.39
N SER A 344 2.21 8.38 -2.67
CA SER A 344 0.85 8.23 -2.11
C SER A 344 0.15 9.59 -2.05
N THR A 345 -1.18 9.60 -1.93
CA THR A 345 -1.95 10.79 -1.48
C THR A 345 -1.69 11.13 -0.01
N HIS A 346 -1.13 10.19 0.76
CA HIS A 346 -0.72 10.36 2.15
C HIS A 346 0.81 10.45 2.29
N TRP A 347 1.29 11.22 3.27
CA TRP A 347 2.69 11.25 3.69
C TRP A 347 2.99 10.16 4.73
N ALA A 348 4.19 9.58 4.67
CA ALA A 348 4.63 8.58 5.64
C ALA A 348 5.01 9.27 6.96
N ILE A 349 4.61 8.70 8.09
CA ILE A 349 5.10 9.10 9.42
C ILE A 349 6.37 8.31 9.73
N GLN A 350 7.50 8.99 10.00
CA GLN A 350 8.65 8.39 10.67
C GLN A 350 8.63 8.77 12.15
N GLY A 351 8.45 7.78 13.02
CA GLY A 351 8.51 7.94 14.47
C GLY A 351 9.82 7.41 15.05
N TYR A 352 10.42 8.19 15.94
CA TYR A 352 11.69 7.86 16.60
C TYR A 352 11.50 7.73 18.11
N PHE A 353 11.92 6.60 18.66
CA PHE A 353 11.86 6.31 20.08
C PHE A 353 13.27 6.04 20.63
N ASP A 354 13.66 6.80 21.66
CA ASP A 354 14.82 6.49 22.48
C ASP A 354 14.50 5.32 23.40
N ILE A 355 15.48 4.44 23.52
CA ILE A 355 15.44 3.24 24.32
C ILE A 355 16.67 3.29 25.22
N ASP A 356 16.48 3.89 26.40
CA ASP A 356 17.51 3.96 27.44
C ASP A 356 17.69 2.55 28.04
N SER A 357 18.70 1.82 27.54
CA SER A 357 19.08 0.45 27.96
C SER A 357 19.96 0.40 29.21
#